data_AF-A0A524QS15-F1
#
_entry.id   AF-A0A524QS15-F1
#
_cell.length_a   1.000
_cell.length_b   1.000
_cell.length_c   1.000
_cell.angle_alpha   90.00
_cell.angle_beta   90.00
_cell.angle_gamma   90.00
#
_symmetry.space_group_name_H-M   'P 1'
#
loop_
_entity.id
_entity.type
_entity.pdbx_description
1 polymer ?
#
loop_
_entity_poly.entity_id
_entity_poly.type
_entity_poly.pdbx_seq_one_letter_code
_entity_poly.pdbx_strand_id
1 'polypeptide(L)' 'MSLINYASREINCKLVYYGPGLGGKTTNLEYIYQKVAPTAKGKLISLATETERT' A
#
# COMPACT_ATOMS: atom_id res chain seq x y z
N MET A 1 -5.96 -7.97 9.75
CA MET A 1 -5.45 -9.31 10.13
C MET A 1 -4.02 -9.41 9.65
N SER A 2 -3.08 -9.72 10.54
CA SER A 2 -1.70 -10.03 10.16
C SER A 2 -1.59 -11.51 9.77
N LEU A 3 -0.69 -11.82 8.85
CA LEU A 3 -0.41 -13.18 8.40
C LEU A 3 1.04 -13.53 8.74
N ILE A 4 1.23 -14.58 9.55
CA ILE A 4 2.56 -15.04 9.95
C ILE A 4 3.07 -16.03 8.90
N ASN A 5 4.13 -15.67 8.20
CA ASN A 5 4.84 -16.56 7.29
C ASN A 5 6.03 -17.21 8.02
N TYR A 6 5.85 -18.46 8.45
CA TYR A 6 6.89 -19.20 9.17
C TYR A 6 8.09 -19.59 8.31
N ALA A 7 7.90 -19.80 7.00
CA ALA A 7 8.98 -20.16 6.10
C ALA A 7 9.95 -19.00 5.87
N SER A 8 9.43 -17.78 5.67
CA SER A 8 10.25 -16.56 5.58
C SER A 8 10.59 -15.92 6.92
N ARG A 9 9.97 -16.37 8.03
CA ARG A 9 10.04 -15.76 9.37
C ARG A 9 9.59 -14.29 9.39
N GLU A 10 8.54 -13.98 8.65
CA GLU A 10 8.00 -12.62 8.51
C GLU A 10 6.55 -12.53 8.98
N ILE A 11 6.18 -11.34 9.47
CA ILE A 11 4.79 -11.02 9.82
C ILE A 11 4.29 -10.00 8.80
N ASN A 12 3.33 -10.41 7.99
CA ASN A 12 2.72 -9.58 6.97
C ASN A 12 1.55 -8.80 7.57
N CYS A 13 1.63 -7.48 7.54
CA CYS A 13 0.59 -6.58 8.03
C CYS A 13 -0.10 -5.88 6.85
N LYS A 14 -1.44 -5.92 6.81
CA LYS A 14 -2.23 -5.17 5.84
C LYS A 14 -2.69 -3.85 6.45
N LEU A 15 -2.21 -2.74 5.90
CA LEU A 15 -2.67 -1.39 6.22
C LEU A 15 -3.68 -0.93 5.17
N VAL A 16 -4.77 -0.33 5.62
CA VAL A 16 -5.82 0.20 4.74
C VAL A 16 -5.94 1.70 4.99
N TYR A 17 -5.65 2.50 3.97
CA TYR A 17 -5.97 3.91 3.96
C TYR A 17 -7.45 4.06 3.65
N TYR A 18 -8.24 4.49 4.64
CA TYR A 18 -9.67 4.70 4.52
C TYR A 18 -10.00 6.19 4.53
N GLY A 19 -11.05 6.59 3.82
CA GLY A 19 -11.49 7.98 3.75
C GLY A 19 -12.24 8.31 2.45
N PRO A 20 -12.85 9.49 2.37
CA PRO A 20 -13.63 9.93 1.20
C PRO A 20 -12.76 10.03 -0.06
N GLY A 21 -13.41 10.12 -1.23
CA GLY A 21 -12.77 10.44 -2.50
C GLY A 21 -11.91 11.70 -2.38
N LEU A 22 -10.80 11.76 -3.13
CA LEU A 22 -9.83 12.88 -3.12
C LEU A 22 -9.16 13.18 -1.76
N GLY A 23 -9.37 12.37 -0.71
CA GLY A 23 -8.74 12.54 0.60
C GLY A 23 -7.23 12.21 0.69
N GLY A 24 -6.49 12.22 -0.43
CA GLY A 24 -5.04 12.04 -0.44
C GLY A 24 -4.50 10.63 -0.18
N LYS A 25 -5.37 9.60 -0.16
CA LYS A 25 -4.98 8.20 0.09
C LYS A 25 -3.89 7.71 -0.87
N THR A 26 -4.08 7.96 -2.16
CA THR A 26 -3.13 7.58 -3.22
C THR A 26 -1.80 8.33 -3.05
N THR A 27 -1.86 9.64 -2.82
CA THR A 27 -0.67 10.48 -2.61
C THR A 27 0.16 10.01 -1.42
N ASN A 28 -0.49 9.53 -0.34
CA ASN A 28 0.22 9.01 0.82
C ASN A 28 1.00 7.73 0.50
N LEU A 29 0.37 6.78 -0.21
CA LEU A 29 1.04 5.56 -0.66
C LEU A 29 2.21 5.86 -1.61
N GLU A 30 2.04 6.80 -2.54
CA GLU A 30 3.10 7.25 -3.46
C GLU A 30 4.28 7.88 -2.70
N TYR A 31 4.00 8.76 -1.74
CA TYR A 31 5.02 9.41 -0.92
C TYR A 31 5.84 8.39 -0.12
N ILE A 32 5.16 7.48 0.58
CA ILE A 32 5.83 6.41 1.34
C ILE A 32 6.67 5.55 0.40
N TYR A 33 6.10 5.13 -0.74
CA TYR A 33 6.82 4.32 -1.72
C TYR A 33 8.10 4.99 -2.24
N GLN A 34 8.10 6.32 -2.42
CA GLN A 34 9.28 7.07 -2.84
C GLN A 34 10.36 7.15 -1.75
N LYS A 35 9.99 7.07 -0.47
CA LYS A 35 10.91 7.20 0.67
C LYS A 35 11.45 5.86 1.20
N VAL A 36 10.85 4.73 0.84
CA VAL A 36 11.33 3.40 1.22
C VAL A 36 12.67 3.09 0.55
N ALA A 37 13.61 2.50 1.31
CA ALA A 37 14.91 2.10 0.81
C ALA A 37 14.78 1.14 -0.39
N PRO A 38 15.57 1.30 -1.47
CA PRO A 38 15.43 0.49 -2.68
C PRO A 38 15.53 -1.02 -2.46
N THR A 39 16.31 -1.46 -1.47
CA THR A 39 16.48 -2.88 -1.12
C THR A 39 15.25 -3.50 -0.45
N ALA A 40 14.39 -2.69 0.16
CA ALA A 40 13.15 -3.12 0.81
C ALA A 40 11.90 -2.75 -0.02
N LYS A 41 12.10 -2.14 -1.19
CA LYS A 41 11.02 -1.61 -2.03
C LYS A 41 10.44 -2.72 -2.91
N GLY A 42 9.22 -3.16 -2.58
CA GLY A 42 8.43 -4.06 -3.42
C GLY A 42 7.86 -3.37 -4.66
N LYS A 43 7.01 -4.07 -5.43
CA LYS A 43 6.29 -3.48 -6.56
C LYS A 43 5.05 -2.73 -6.06
N LEU A 44 4.90 -1.45 -6.43
CA LEU A 44 3.63 -0.74 -6.27
C LEU A 44 2.65 -1.22 -7.34
N ILE A 45 1.50 -1.76 -6.91
CA ILE A 45 0.41 -2.16 -7.81
C ILE A 45 -0.75 -1.21 -7.56
N SER A 46 -1.12 -0.45 -8.59
CA SER A 46 -2.30 0.43 -8.57
C SER A 46 -3.34 -0.15 -9.53
N LEU A 47 -4.52 -0.47 -9.00
CA LEU A 47 -5.66 -0.87 -9.80
C LEU A 47 -6.54 0.37 -9.96
N ALA A 48 -6.33 1.12 -11.04
CA ALA A 48 -7.17 2.26 -11.37
C ALA A 48 -8.46 1.75 -12.03
N THR A 49 -9.50 1.50 -11.23
CA THR A 49 -10.85 1.30 -11.76
C THR A 49 -11.42 2.65 -12.18
N GLU A 50 -11.84 2.77 -13.45
CA GLU A 50 -12.38 4.01 -14.04
C GLU A 50 -13.59 4.57 -13.28
N THR A 51 -14.26 3.74 -12.49
CA THR A 51 -15.52 4.02 -11.78
C THR A 51 -15.37 4.76 -10.44
N GLU A 52 -14.15 5.06 -9.98
CA GLU A 52 -13.90 5.75 -8.69
C GLU A 52 -13.53 7.24 -8.84
N ARG A 53 -13.97 7.88 -9.93
CA ARG A 53 -13.91 9.34 -10.13
C ARG A 53 -15.31 9.96 -10.06
N THR A 54 -15.94 9.97 -8.89
CA THR A 54 -17.07 10.87 -8.57
C THR A 54 -16.98 11.31 -7.12
#